data_AF-A0A8X6KHT4-F1
#
_entry.id   AF-A0A8X6KHT4-F1
#
_cell.length_a   1.000
_cell.length_b   1.000
_cell.length_c   1.000
_cell.angle_alpha   90.00
_cell.angle_beta   90.00
_cell.angle_gamma   90.00
#
_symmetry.space_group_name_H-M   'P 1'
#
loop_
_entity.id
_entity.type
_entity.pdbx_description
1 polymer ?
#
loop_
_entity_poly.entity_id
_entity_poly.type
_entity_poly.pdbx_seq_one_letter_code
_entity_poly.pdbx_strand_id
1 'polypeptide(L)'
;VANRIKSSVQDLGSACIDLTKAAGSCQSNPTDTYSQRDVSDNARTVTEKVSFVLAALQAGSRGTQACINAASTVSGIIGDLDTTIMFATAGTLHAENEKETFSDHRENILKTAKALVEDTKTLVAGAASSQEQLAVAAQNAVTTIIQLAEVVKLGAASLGANNSDAQVLLINAVKDVATALGDLVQATKAASGKSIHDPA
;
A
#
# COMPACT_ATOMS: atom_id res chain seq x y z
N VAL A 1 -8.22 17.32 -2.13
CA VAL A 1 -8.67 16.55 -0.93
C VAL A 1 -9.04 17.47 0.23
N ALA A 2 -8.15 18.35 0.71
CA ALA A 2 -8.42 19.25 1.84
C ALA A 2 -9.72 20.07 1.71
N ASN A 3 -9.97 20.69 0.54
CA ASN A 3 -11.22 21.43 0.29
C ASN A 3 -12.47 20.54 0.33
N ARG A 4 -12.38 19.29 -0.14
CA ARG A 4 -13.49 18.32 -0.07
C ARG A 4 -13.80 17.96 1.38
N ILE A 5 -12.78 17.63 2.18
CA ILE A 5 -12.96 17.34 3.61
C ILE A 5 -13.58 18.54 4.32
N LYS A 6 -13.04 19.75 4.08
CA LYS A 6 -13.57 20.98 4.67
C LYS A 6 -15.05 21.19 4.35
N SER A 7 -15.43 21.08 3.07
CA SER A 7 -16.83 21.23 2.64
C SER A 7 -17.72 20.17 3.29
N SER A 8 -17.33 18.89 3.26
CA SER A 8 -18.13 17.81 3.85
C SER A 8 -18.30 17.95 5.37
N VAL A 9 -17.27 18.44 6.08
CA VAL A 9 -17.36 18.73 7.51
C VAL A 9 -18.27 19.94 7.79
N GLN A 10 -18.24 20.98 6.96
CA GLN A 10 -19.17 22.11 7.07
C GLN A 10 -20.61 21.66 6.85
N ASP A 11 -20.87 20.84 5.83
CA ASP A 11 -22.20 20.30 5.55
C ASP A 11 -22.71 19.42 6.70
N LEU A 12 -21.83 18.59 7.28
CA LEU A 12 -22.14 17.82 8.48
C LEU A 12 -22.48 18.72 9.67
N GLY A 13 -21.72 19.81 9.87
CA GLY A 13 -21.98 20.79 10.91
C GLY A 13 -23.36 21.43 10.78
N SER A 14 -23.74 21.84 9.57
CA SER A 14 -25.10 22.34 9.29
C SER A 14 -26.17 21.31 9.59
N ALA A 15 -25.99 20.05 9.17
CA ALA A 15 -26.94 18.97 9.47
C ALA A 15 -27.10 18.73 10.99
N CYS A 16 -26.02 18.81 11.76
CA CYS A 16 -26.06 18.69 13.22
C CYS A 16 -26.81 19.87 13.88
N ILE A 17 -26.66 21.09 13.36
CA ILE A 17 -27.40 22.27 13.83
C ILE A 17 -28.90 22.04 13.62
N ASP A 18 -29.30 21.56 12.44
CA ASP A 18 -30.70 21.35 12.12
C ASP A 18 -31.32 20.19 12.91
N LEU A 19 -30.57 19.10 13.14
CA LEU A 19 -30.95 18.05 14.08
C LEU A 19 -31.16 18.59 15.50
N THR A 20 -30.28 19.47 15.97
CA THR A 20 -30.39 20.07 17.31
C THR A 20 -31.63 20.95 17.42
N LYS A 21 -31.94 21.74 16.40
CA LYS A 21 -33.19 22.53 16.34
C LYS A 21 -34.43 21.63 16.34
N ALA A 22 -34.45 20.58 15.52
CA ALA A 22 -35.55 19.61 15.47
C ALA A 22 -35.75 18.92 16.83
N ALA A 23 -34.66 18.55 17.50
CA ALA A 23 -34.71 17.96 18.83
C ALA A 23 -35.26 18.93 19.88
N GLY A 24 -34.89 20.21 19.82
CA GLY A 24 -35.44 21.26 20.68
C GLY A 24 -36.95 21.47 20.49
N SER A 25 -37.43 21.46 19.24
CA SER A 25 -38.87 21.50 18.92
C SER A 25 -39.61 20.28 19.47
N CYS A 26 -39.05 19.07 19.28
CA CYS A 26 -39.61 17.83 19.80
C CYS A 26 -39.63 17.80 21.34
N GLN A 27 -38.60 18.34 22.00
CA GLN A 27 -38.57 18.44 23.47
C GLN A 27 -39.68 19.36 24.00
N SER A 28 -39.96 20.44 23.28
CA SER A 28 -41.02 21.39 23.64
C SER A 28 -42.42 20.80 23.47
N ASN A 29 -42.60 19.87 22.53
CA ASN A 29 -43.86 19.18 22.25
C ASN A 29 -43.66 17.66 22.04
N PRO A 30 -43.46 16.86 23.11
CA PRO A 30 -43.03 15.47 23.00
C PRO A 30 -44.03 14.52 22.32
N THR A 31 -45.32 14.87 22.30
CA THR A 31 -46.39 14.06 21.70
C THR A 31 -46.65 14.41 20.23
N ASP A 32 -46.00 15.44 19.70
CA ASP A 32 -46.14 15.82 18.29
C ASP A 32 -45.36 14.86 17.39
N THR A 33 -46.10 14.05 16.65
CA THR A 33 -45.54 13.05 15.72
C THR A 33 -44.79 13.69 14.55
N TYR A 34 -45.10 14.94 14.19
CA TYR A 34 -44.36 15.66 13.15
C TYR A 34 -42.96 16.01 13.65
N SER A 35 -42.85 16.64 14.82
CA SER A 35 -41.55 16.96 15.44
C SER A 35 -40.68 15.72 15.68
N GLN A 36 -41.27 14.59 16.09
CA GLN A 36 -40.55 13.31 16.22
C GLN A 36 -40.01 12.80 14.87
N ARG A 37 -40.81 12.92 13.81
CA ARG A 37 -40.40 12.52 12.45
C ARG A 37 -39.28 13.40 11.92
N ASP A 38 -39.37 14.71 12.14
CA ASP A 38 -38.33 15.68 11.75
C ASP A 38 -36.98 15.35 12.40
N VAL A 39 -36.96 14.97 13.68
CA VAL A 39 -35.74 14.49 14.34
C VAL A 39 -35.18 13.25 13.65
N SER A 40 -36.04 12.28 13.33
CA SER A 40 -35.61 11.06 12.65
C SER A 40 -35.04 11.34 11.25
N ASP A 41 -35.63 12.27 10.50
CA ASP A 41 -35.18 12.60 9.15
C ASP A 41 -33.87 13.39 9.18
N ASN A 42 -33.73 14.36 10.08
CA ASN A 42 -32.45 15.06 10.30
C ASN A 42 -31.35 14.11 10.77
N ALA A 43 -31.66 13.12 11.61
CA ALA A 43 -30.69 12.11 12.03
C ALA A 43 -30.19 11.24 10.85
N ARG A 44 -31.07 10.91 9.89
CA ARG A 44 -30.67 10.25 8.64
C ARG A 44 -29.76 11.15 7.81
N THR A 45 -30.07 12.43 7.68
CA THR A 45 -29.22 13.39 6.97
C THR A 45 -27.83 13.50 7.60
N VAL A 46 -27.73 13.59 8.93
CA VAL A 46 -26.43 13.57 9.63
C VAL A 46 -25.65 12.30 9.30
N THR A 47 -26.31 11.13 9.33
CA THR A 47 -25.67 9.84 8.99
C THR A 47 -25.13 9.83 7.55
N GLU A 48 -25.88 10.39 6.61
CA GLU A 48 -25.45 10.54 5.22
C GLU A 48 -24.22 11.47 5.11
N LYS A 49 -24.25 12.64 5.78
CA LYS A 49 -23.13 13.59 5.75
C LYS A 49 -21.86 13.01 6.39
N VAL A 50 -21.99 12.21 7.46
CA VAL A 50 -20.86 11.46 8.04
C VAL A 50 -20.25 10.52 7.00
N SER A 51 -21.08 9.84 6.20
CA SER A 51 -20.60 8.93 5.15
C SER A 51 -19.79 9.68 4.07
N PHE A 52 -20.17 10.91 3.71
CA PHE A 52 -19.39 11.74 2.79
C PHE A 52 -18.04 12.18 3.37
N VAL A 53 -17.99 12.55 4.65
CA VAL A 53 -16.72 12.86 5.34
C VAL A 53 -15.80 11.64 5.32
N LEU A 54 -16.33 10.46 5.63
CA LEU A 54 -15.55 9.22 5.61
C LEU A 54 -15.01 8.91 4.21
N ALA A 55 -15.83 9.04 3.18
CA ALA A 55 -15.40 8.84 1.79
C ALA A 55 -14.29 9.82 1.37
N ALA A 56 -14.41 11.10 1.78
CA ALA A 56 -13.39 12.11 1.50
C ALA A 56 -12.05 11.82 2.22
N LEU A 57 -12.11 11.31 3.46
CA LEU A 57 -10.93 10.89 4.22
C LEU A 57 -10.26 9.66 3.59
N GLN A 58 -11.03 8.64 3.22
CA GLN A 58 -10.52 7.43 2.58
C GLN A 58 -9.84 7.73 1.25
N ALA A 59 -10.44 8.59 0.41
CA ALA A 59 -9.81 9.06 -0.81
C ALA A 59 -8.52 9.84 -0.51
N GLY A 60 -8.50 10.59 0.59
CA GLY A 60 -7.34 11.35 1.05
C GLY A 60 -6.16 10.53 1.56
N SER A 61 -6.38 9.28 1.96
CA SER A 61 -5.31 8.41 2.50
C SER A 61 -5.06 7.16 1.65
N ARG A 62 -5.76 6.97 0.53
CA ARG A 62 -5.71 5.75 -0.30
C ARG A 62 -4.29 5.35 -0.69
N GLY A 63 -3.48 6.29 -1.16
CA GLY A 63 -2.08 6.06 -1.57
C GLY A 63 -1.22 5.68 -0.37
N THR A 64 -1.32 6.44 0.72
CA THR A 64 -0.57 6.11 1.95
C THR A 64 -0.94 4.74 2.53
N GLN A 65 -2.20 4.33 2.44
CA GLN A 65 -2.64 3.00 2.88
C GLN A 65 -2.07 1.89 1.98
N ALA A 66 -2.03 2.13 0.66
CA ALA A 66 -1.37 1.22 -0.26
C ALA A 66 0.12 1.06 0.07
N CYS A 67 0.83 2.14 0.43
CA CYS A 67 2.22 2.07 0.89
C CYS A 67 2.37 1.27 2.20
N ILE A 68 1.44 1.41 3.16
CA ILE A 68 1.46 0.60 4.40
C ILE A 68 1.34 -0.89 4.07
N ASN A 69 0.38 -1.25 3.23
CA ASN A 69 0.18 -2.63 2.81
C ASN A 69 1.40 -3.15 2.03
N ALA A 70 1.94 -2.32 1.13
CA ALA A 70 3.13 -2.63 0.34
C ALA A 70 4.34 -2.95 1.24
N ALA A 71 4.61 -2.13 2.26
CA ALA A 71 5.70 -2.38 3.20
C ALA A 71 5.52 -3.69 3.99
N SER A 72 4.28 -4.02 4.38
CA SER A 72 3.96 -5.30 5.02
C SER A 72 4.22 -6.48 4.09
N THR A 73 3.81 -6.37 2.83
CA THR A 73 4.07 -7.42 1.82
C THR A 73 5.56 -7.60 1.58
N VAL A 74 6.31 -6.51 1.41
CA VAL A 74 7.77 -6.55 1.24
C VAL A 74 8.46 -7.21 2.44
N SER A 75 8.00 -6.94 3.66
CA SER A 75 8.51 -7.60 4.87
C SER A 75 8.26 -9.12 4.83
N GLY A 76 7.10 -9.56 4.33
CA GLY A 76 6.82 -10.97 4.10
C GLY A 76 7.75 -11.61 3.07
N ILE A 77 8.05 -10.90 1.98
CA ILE A 77 9.00 -11.35 0.95
C ILE A 77 10.40 -11.51 1.56
N ILE A 78 10.86 -10.55 2.38
CA ILE A 78 12.15 -10.63 3.06
C ILE A 78 12.22 -11.88 3.94
N GLY A 79 11.16 -12.20 4.69
CA GLY A 79 11.09 -13.42 5.50
C GLY A 79 11.15 -14.72 4.68
N ASP A 80 10.52 -14.74 3.50
CA ASP A 80 10.60 -15.87 2.55
C ASP A 80 12.02 -16.01 1.97
N LEU A 81 12.67 -14.89 1.63
CA LEU A 81 14.05 -14.86 1.19
C LEU A 81 15.02 -15.32 2.28
N ASP A 82 14.82 -14.92 3.54
CA ASP A 82 15.60 -15.40 4.69
C ASP A 82 15.49 -16.92 4.86
N THR A 83 14.28 -17.46 4.69
CA THR A 83 14.04 -18.91 4.70
C THR A 83 14.77 -19.59 3.54
N THR A 84 14.75 -18.99 2.35
CA THR A 84 15.47 -19.54 1.19
C THR A 84 16.99 -19.48 1.37
N ILE A 85 17.52 -18.41 1.96
CA ILE A 85 18.94 -18.28 2.33
C ILE A 85 19.34 -19.39 3.31
N MET A 86 18.49 -19.72 4.29
CA MET A 86 18.72 -20.81 5.21
C MET A 86 18.83 -22.16 4.48
N PHE A 87 17.94 -22.45 3.53
CA PHE A 87 18.03 -23.67 2.71
C PHE A 87 19.30 -23.71 1.84
N ALA A 88 19.67 -22.60 1.22
CA ALA A 88 20.90 -22.50 0.43
C ALA A 88 22.14 -22.74 1.30
N THR A 89 22.18 -22.13 2.48
CA THR A 89 23.29 -22.27 3.44
C THR A 89 23.42 -23.70 3.96
N ALA A 90 22.30 -24.40 4.14
CA ALA A 90 22.27 -25.81 4.55
C ALA A 90 22.61 -26.78 3.41
N GLY A 91 22.78 -26.29 2.17
CA GLY A 91 22.98 -27.13 0.98
C GLY A 91 21.74 -27.94 0.60
N THR A 92 20.55 -27.49 1.00
CA THR A 92 19.27 -28.17 0.73
C THR A 92 18.39 -27.40 -0.26
N LEU A 93 18.91 -26.35 -0.89
CA LEU A 93 18.21 -25.63 -1.96
C LEU A 93 18.47 -26.29 -3.31
N HIS A 94 17.50 -27.06 -3.77
CA HIS A 94 17.54 -27.80 -5.02
C HIS A 94 16.59 -27.18 -6.05
N ALA A 95 16.97 -27.25 -7.33
CA ALA A 95 16.06 -26.91 -8.42
C ALA A 95 14.88 -27.88 -8.44
N GLU A 96 13.66 -27.37 -8.66
CA GLU A 96 12.49 -28.22 -8.87
C GLU A 96 12.60 -29.04 -10.17
N ASN A 97 13.27 -28.47 -11.17
CA ASN A 97 13.57 -29.11 -12.44
C ASN A 97 15.08 -29.09 -12.70
N GLU A 98 15.73 -30.25 -12.56
CA GLU A 98 17.17 -30.39 -12.74
C GLU A 98 17.67 -30.06 -14.16
N LYS A 99 16.77 -29.92 -15.13
CA LYS A 99 17.12 -29.51 -16.50
C LYS A 99 17.26 -28.00 -16.66
N GLU A 100 16.71 -27.22 -15.74
CA GLU A 100 16.81 -25.76 -15.79
C GLU A 100 18.17 -25.30 -15.31
N THR A 101 18.71 -24.35 -16.04
CA THR A 101 20.00 -23.73 -15.74
C THR A 101 19.80 -22.27 -15.38
N PHE A 102 20.81 -21.68 -14.73
CA PHE A 102 20.77 -20.26 -14.41
C PHE A 102 20.60 -19.36 -15.65
N SER A 103 21.09 -19.80 -16.81
CA SER A 103 20.94 -19.07 -18.06
C SER A 103 19.48 -18.88 -18.47
N ASP A 104 18.62 -19.85 -18.15
CA ASP A 104 17.18 -19.82 -18.45
C ASP A 104 16.44 -18.76 -17.61
N HIS A 105 16.92 -18.52 -16.40
CA HIS A 105 16.35 -17.55 -15.45
C HIS A 105 16.93 -16.15 -15.58
N ARG A 106 18.19 -16.03 -16.06
CA ARG A 106 18.94 -14.77 -16.09
C ARG A 106 18.23 -13.64 -16.85
N GLU A 107 17.62 -13.94 -17.99
CA GLU A 107 16.91 -12.94 -18.78
C GLU A 107 15.68 -12.41 -18.04
N ASN A 108 14.92 -13.29 -17.41
CA ASN A 108 13.74 -12.92 -16.62
C ASN A 108 14.14 -12.08 -15.40
N ILE A 109 15.22 -12.44 -14.70
CA ILE A 109 15.77 -11.63 -13.59
C ILE A 109 16.08 -10.21 -14.08
N LEU A 110 16.83 -10.07 -15.17
CA LEU A 110 17.21 -8.75 -15.72
C LEU A 110 16.00 -7.93 -16.19
N LYS A 111 15.04 -8.58 -16.84
CA LYS A 111 13.81 -7.94 -17.32
C LYS A 111 12.98 -7.41 -16.15
N THR A 112 12.76 -8.22 -15.12
CA THR A 112 11.98 -7.83 -13.94
C THR A 112 12.71 -6.77 -13.11
N ALA A 113 14.03 -6.85 -12.97
CA ALA A 113 14.82 -5.81 -12.30
C ALA A 113 14.71 -4.45 -13.02
N LYS A 114 14.73 -4.43 -14.36
CA LYS A 114 14.50 -3.19 -15.14
C LYS A 114 13.10 -2.63 -14.92
N ALA A 115 12.08 -3.48 -14.89
CA ALA A 115 10.71 -3.04 -14.59
C ALA A 115 10.65 -2.41 -13.19
N LEU A 116 11.32 -3.03 -12.20
CA LEU A 116 11.34 -2.50 -10.84
C LEU A 116 12.03 -1.13 -10.77
N VAL A 117 13.08 -0.90 -11.54
CA VAL A 117 13.71 0.42 -11.64
C VAL A 117 12.72 1.47 -12.13
N GLU A 118 11.90 1.17 -13.14
CA GLU A 118 10.86 2.11 -13.57
C GLU A 118 9.78 2.30 -12.51
N ASP A 119 9.36 1.22 -11.83
CA ASP A 119 8.40 1.31 -10.74
C ASP A 119 8.90 2.22 -9.60
N THR A 120 10.17 2.13 -9.21
CA THR A 120 10.74 3.01 -8.17
C THR A 120 10.68 4.49 -8.55
N LYS A 121 10.88 4.84 -9.84
CA LYS A 121 10.71 6.22 -10.33
C LYS A 121 9.25 6.66 -10.23
N THR A 122 8.31 5.78 -10.62
CA THR A 122 6.88 6.10 -10.51
C THR A 122 6.44 6.27 -9.06
N LEU A 123 7.03 5.50 -8.13
CA LEU A 123 6.75 5.59 -6.70
C LEU A 123 7.18 6.94 -6.13
N VAL A 124 8.41 7.36 -6.43
CA VAL A 124 8.94 8.69 -6.04
C VAL A 124 8.10 9.82 -6.63
N ALA A 125 7.76 9.75 -7.91
CA ALA A 125 6.87 10.73 -8.53
C ALA A 125 5.46 10.71 -7.91
N GLY A 126 5.01 9.53 -7.46
CA GLY A 126 3.73 9.31 -6.78
C GLY A 126 3.59 10.10 -5.49
N ALA A 127 4.66 10.29 -4.71
CA ALA A 127 4.64 11.07 -3.47
C ALA A 127 4.18 12.53 -3.69
N ALA A 128 4.59 13.14 -4.81
CA ALA A 128 4.20 14.49 -5.20
C ALA A 128 2.88 14.56 -6.00
N SER A 129 2.29 13.42 -6.32
CA SER A 129 1.13 13.27 -7.21
C SER A 129 -0.17 13.02 -6.43
N SER A 130 -1.19 12.42 -7.07
CA SER A 130 -2.45 12.07 -6.39
C SER A 130 -2.32 10.78 -5.56
N GLN A 131 -3.21 10.62 -4.56
CA GLN A 131 -3.29 9.41 -3.74
C GLN A 131 -3.62 8.16 -4.59
N GLU A 132 -4.42 8.32 -5.64
CA GLU A 132 -4.71 7.24 -6.59
C GLU A 132 -3.46 6.81 -7.37
N GLN A 133 -2.69 7.77 -7.87
CA GLN A 133 -1.44 7.48 -8.60
C GLN A 133 -0.40 6.84 -7.68
N LEU A 134 -0.25 7.35 -6.46
CA LEU A 134 0.61 6.75 -5.45
C LEU A 134 0.18 5.30 -5.12
N ALA A 135 -1.12 5.06 -4.99
CA ALA A 135 -1.64 3.72 -4.72
C ALA A 135 -1.29 2.73 -5.83
N VAL A 136 -1.44 3.14 -7.09
CA VAL A 136 -1.09 2.30 -8.26
C VAL A 136 0.42 2.07 -8.32
N ALA A 137 1.23 3.10 -8.13
CA ALA A 137 2.69 2.98 -8.14
C ALA A 137 3.20 2.01 -7.06
N ALA A 138 2.69 2.12 -5.83
CA ALA A 138 3.01 1.21 -4.74
C ALA A 138 2.62 -0.25 -5.08
N GLN A 139 1.43 -0.45 -5.64
CA GLN A 139 0.96 -1.80 -6.01
C GLN A 139 1.76 -2.42 -7.15
N ASN A 140 2.16 -1.63 -8.14
CA ASN A 140 3.01 -2.09 -9.24
C ASN A 140 4.38 -2.52 -8.72
N ALA A 141 5.03 -1.66 -7.91
CA ALA A 141 6.32 -1.98 -7.31
C ALA A 141 6.29 -3.28 -6.49
N VAL A 142 5.22 -3.50 -5.72
CA VAL A 142 5.00 -4.75 -4.95
C VAL A 142 4.85 -5.95 -5.87
N THR A 143 4.05 -5.84 -6.93
CA THR A 143 3.88 -6.93 -7.91
C THR A 143 5.22 -7.32 -8.52
N THR A 144 6.02 -6.33 -8.90
CA THR A 144 7.30 -6.55 -9.56
C THR A 144 8.36 -7.13 -8.61
N ILE A 145 8.43 -6.70 -7.33
CA ILE A 145 9.37 -7.29 -6.37
C ILE A 145 9.01 -8.73 -5.99
N ILE A 146 7.71 -9.07 -5.92
CA ILE A 146 7.27 -10.46 -5.74
C ILE A 146 7.79 -11.31 -6.90
N GLN A 147 7.58 -10.84 -8.14
CA GLN A 147 8.06 -11.54 -9.32
C GLN A 147 9.58 -11.64 -9.35
N LEU A 148 10.30 -10.58 -8.96
CA LEU A 148 11.77 -10.56 -8.94
C LEU A 148 12.30 -11.56 -7.91
N ALA A 149 11.75 -11.58 -6.70
CA ALA A 149 12.11 -12.54 -5.66
C ALA A 149 11.92 -13.98 -6.16
N GLU A 150 10.79 -14.27 -6.82
CA GLU A 150 10.50 -15.60 -7.33
C GLU A 150 11.49 -16.05 -8.41
N VAL A 151 11.71 -15.25 -9.45
CA VAL A 151 12.65 -15.63 -10.53
C VAL A 151 14.10 -15.71 -10.03
N VAL A 152 14.45 -14.95 -9.00
CA VAL A 152 15.76 -15.05 -8.35
C VAL A 152 15.89 -16.34 -7.53
N LYS A 153 14.86 -16.76 -6.79
CA LYS A 153 14.87 -18.04 -6.06
C LYS A 153 15.03 -19.21 -7.02
N LEU A 154 14.28 -19.23 -8.13
CA LEU A 154 14.41 -20.25 -9.18
C LEU A 154 15.82 -20.24 -9.80
N GLY A 155 16.33 -19.05 -10.14
CA GLY A 155 17.70 -18.88 -10.62
C GLY A 155 18.75 -19.40 -9.64
N ALA A 156 18.63 -19.09 -8.35
CA ALA A 156 19.53 -19.60 -7.32
C ALA A 156 19.47 -21.12 -7.23
N ALA A 157 18.27 -21.70 -7.16
CA ALA A 157 18.10 -23.16 -7.09
C ALA A 157 18.75 -23.89 -8.29
N SER A 158 18.65 -23.31 -9.50
CA SER A 158 19.26 -23.84 -10.74
C SER A 158 20.79 -23.85 -10.78
N LEU A 159 21.48 -23.15 -9.85
CA LEU A 159 22.94 -23.24 -9.71
C LEU A 159 23.38 -24.58 -9.10
N GLY A 160 22.45 -25.32 -8.49
CA GLY A 160 22.69 -26.58 -7.81
C GLY A 160 23.20 -26.40 -6.38
N ALA A 161 22.77 -27.30 -5.49
CA ALA A 161 23.08 -27.27 -4.05
C ALA A 161 24.58 -27.32 -3.72
N ASN A 162 25.42 -27.82 -4.65
CA ASN A 162 26.87 -27.83 -4.50
C ASN A 162 27.50 -26.44 -4.68
N ASN A 163 26.75 -25.45 -5.16
CA ASN A 163 27.17 -24.06 -5.34
C ASN A 163 26.45 -23.12 -4.34
N SER A 164 26.29 -23.57 -3.09
CA SER A 164 25.57 -22.86 -2.02
C SER A 164 26.02 -21.40 -1.86
N ASP A 165 27.33 -21.11 -1.93
CA ASP A 165 27.85 -19.74 -1.83
C ASP A 165 27.27 -18.81 -2.92
N ALA A 166 27.17 -19.30 -4.16
CA ALA A 166 26.60 -18.53 -5.27
C ALA A 166 25.08 -18.36 -5.12
N GLN A 167 24.38 -19.39 -4.61
CA GLN A 167 22.95 -19.32 -4.30
C GLN A 167 22.68 -18.25 -3.23
N VAL A 168 23.42 -18.31 -2.11
CA VAL A 168 23.32 -17.38 -0.99
C VAL A 168 23.61 -15.95 -1.46
N LEU A 169 24.66 -15.74 -2.27
CA LEU A 169 25.00 -14.42 -2.81
C LEU A 169 23.87 -13.84 -3.65
N LEU A 170 23.26 -14.65 -4.53
CA LEU A 170 22.19 -14.19 -5.40
C LEU A 170 20.91 -13.86 -4.62
N ILE A 171 20.53 -14.68 -3.63
CA ILE A 171 19.33 -14.45 -2.82
C ILE A 171 19.52 -13.24 -1.89
N ASN A 172 20.72 -13.04 -1.32
CA ASN A 172 21.01 -11.83 -0.55
C ASN A 172 20.92 -10.57 -1.42
N ALA A 173 21.36 -10.61 -2.67
CA ALA A 173 21.25 -9.46 -3.57
C ALA A 173 19.80 -9.01 -3.78
N VAL A 174 18.85 -9.95 -3.97
CA VAL A 174 17.42 -9.58 -4.08
C VAL A 174 16.81 -9.19 -2.73
N LYS A 175 17.29 -9.74 -1.62
CA LYS A 175 16.88 -9.31 -0.27
C LYS A 175 17.28 -7.85 0.00
N ASP A 176 18.48 -7.45 -0.39
CA ASP A 176 18.94 -6.06 -0.27
C ASP A 176 18.08 -5.11 -1.11
N VAL A 177 17.71 -5.53 -2.33
CA VAL A 177 16.77 -4.79 -3.19
C VAL A 177 15.38 -4.69 -2.55
N ALA A 178 14.85 -5.78 -2.00
CA ALA A 178 13.55 -5.77 -1.31
C ALA A 178 13.57 -4.85 -0.08
N THR A 179 14.66 -4.88 0.70
CA THR A 179 14.86 -4.00 1.86
C THR A 179 14.86 -2.54 1.44
N ALA A 180 15.69 -2.18 0.45
CA ALA A 180 15.75 -0.82 -0.08
C ALA A 180 14.41 -0.34 -0.67
N LEU A 181 13.65 -1.23 -1.31
CA LEU A 181 12.31 -0.92 -1.79
C LEU A 181 11.34 -0.67 -0.63
N GLY A 182 11.41 -1.47 0.43
CA GLY A 182 10.61 -1.26 1.66
C GLY A 182 10.87 0.11 2.27
N ASP A 183 12.13 0.49 2.38
CA ASP A 183 12.54 1.81 2.86
C ASP A 183 12.04 2.93 1.96
N LEU A 184 12.17 2.77 0.64
CA LEU A 184 11.66 3.72 -0.35
C LEU A 184 10.14 3.91 -0.24
N VAL A 185 9.38 2.82 -0.05
CA VAL A 185 7.93 2.87 0.15
C VAL A 185 7.58 3.66 1.42
N GLN A 186 8.33 3.46 2.51
CA GLN A 186 8.12 4.21 3.76
C GLN A 186 8.45 5.69 3.59
N ALA A 187 9.57 6.02 2.95
CA ALA A 187 9.93 7.41 2.64
C ALA A 187 8.86 8.07 1.75
N THR A 188 8.41 7.39 0.71
CA THR A 188 7.35 7.87 -0.20
C THR A 188 6.05 8.14 0.54
N LYS A 189 5.65 7.25 1.46
CA LYS A 189 4.50 7.45 2.35
C LYS A 189 4.67 8.68 3.22
N ALA A 190 5.85 8.87 3.82
CA ALA A 190 6.15 10.00 4.70
C ALA A 190 6.18 11.34 3.96
N ALA A 191 6.63 11.35 2.70
CA ALA A 191 6.65 12.51 1.82
C ALA A 191 5.27 12.84 1.22
N SER A 192 4.36 11.85 1.14
CA SER A 192 3.07 12.02 0.48
C SER A 192 2.23 13.15 1.07
N GLY A 193 1.84 14.10 0.21
CA GLY A 193 1.03 15.25 0.60
C GLY A 193 1.78 16.39 1.31
N LYS A 194 3.11 16.29 1.44
CA LYS A 194 3.96 17.37 1.95
C LYS A 194 4.43 18.31 0.85
N SER A 195 5.03 19.43 1.27
CA SER A 195 5.69 20.37 0.35
C SER A 195 6.89 19.72 -0.32
N ILE A 196 7.20 20.13 -1.56
CA ILE A 196 8.34 19.59 -2.32
C ILE A 196 9.71 19.96 -1.71
N HIS A 197 9.72 20.93 -0.78
CA HIS A 197 10.89 21.34 -0.01
C HIS A 197 10.97 20.67 1.37
N ASP A 198 10.07 19.73 1.68
CA ASP A 198 10.15 18.96 2.92
C ASP A 198 11.37 18.02 2.87
N PRO A 199 12.22 17.97 3.91
CA PRO A 199 13.45 17.17 3.90
C PRO A 199 13.22 15.65 4.14
N ALA A 200 11.98 15.20 4.28
CA ALA A 200 11.61 13.79 4.48
C ALA A 200 11.55 12.98 3.18
#